data_AF-A0A1C6HPY7-F1
#
_entry.id   AF-A0A1C6HPY7-F1
#
_cell.length_a   1.000
_cell.length_b   1.000
_cell.length_c   1.000
_cell.angle_alpha   90.00
_cell.angle_beta   90.00
_cell.angle_gamma   90.00
#
_symmetry.space_group_name_H-M   'P 1'
#
loop_
_entity.id
_entity.type
_entity.pdbx_description
1 polymer ?
#
loop_
_entity_poly.entity_id
_entity_poly.type
_entity_poly.pdbx_seq_one_letter_code
_entity_poly.pdbx_strand_id
1 'polypeptide(L)'
;MIKTVHIHELSDVIFYCIEGDFDIVTDDGIVHLTEGDFVLIAKGTRHRLILTILVKCLLIEMDGILNKENMGGTYYQTNSSLESIIKKNRPLEKLI
;
A
#
# COMPACT_ATOMS: atom_id res chain seq x y z
N MET A 1 5.50 -10.08 -4.12
CA MET A 1 6.87 -9.54 -4.24
C MET A 1 6.87 -8.49 -5.35
N ILE A 2 6.61 -7.22 -5.04
CA ILE A 2 6.51 -6.14 -6.05
C ILE A 2 7.89 -5.99 -6.72
N LYS A 3 8.09 -6.68 -7.83
CA LYS A 3 9.41 -6.89 -8.45
C LYS A 3 9.83 -5.74 -9.37
N THR A 4 8.90 -4.85 -9.73
CA THR A 4 9.08 -3.82 -10.75
C THR A 4 9.20 -2.43 -10.13
N VAL A 5 10.10 -1.63 -10.68
CA VAL A 5 10.11 -0.17 -10.45
C VAL A 5 8.82 0.40 -11.03
N HIS A 6 8.14 1.28 -10.30
CA HIS A 6 6.91 1.91 -10.75
C HIS A 6 6.84 3.39 -10.33
N ILE A 7 5.91 4.11 -10.93
CA ILE A 7 5.71 5.56 -10.78
C ILE A 7 4.22 5.84 -10.61
N HIS A 8 3.86 6.72 -9.68
CA HIS A 8 2.53 7.31 -9.59
C HIS A 8 2.56 8.69 -10.26
N GLU A 9 2.03 8.80 -11.49
CA GLU A 9 2.13 10.05 -12.27
C GLU A 9 1.17 11.15 -11.79
N LEU A 10 0.05 10.74 -11.18
CA LEU A 10 -1.08 11.65 -10.90
C LEU A 10 -1.26 11.98 -9.42
N SER A 11 -0.56 11.30 -8.52
CA SER A 11 -0.71 11.49 -7.08
C SER A 11 0.57 11.16 -6.33
N ASP A 12 0.73 11.76 -5.16
CA ASP A 12 1.64 11.23 -4.15
C ASP A 12 1.08 9.90 -3.62
N VAL A 13 1.94 9.09 -3.00
CA VAL A 13 1.56 7.84 -2.36
C VAL A 13 2.24 7.72 -1.00
N ILE A 14 1.52 7.17 -0.01
CA ILE A 14 2.06 6.94 1.33
C ILE A 14 2.17 5.44 1.58
N PHE A 15 3.34 5.02 2.05
CA PHE A 15 3.57 3.70 2.61
C PHE A 15 3.72 3.82 4.12
N TYR A 16 2.99 2.99 4.88
CA TYR A 16 3.12 2.87 6.33
C TYR A 16 3.40 1.42 6.71
N CYS A 17 4.48 1.20 7.47
CA CYS A 17 4.87 -0.11 7.93
C CYS A 17 4.05 -0.52 9.16
N ILE A 18 3.20 -1.53 9.03
CA ILE A 18 2.40 -2.07 10.13
C ILE A 18 3.19 -3.13 10.91
N GLU A 19 3.88 -4.03 10.21
CA GLU A 19 4.64 -5.15 10.81
C GLU A 19 5.81 -5.55 9.89
N GLY A 20 6.98 -5.80 10.48
CA GLY A 20 8.23 -6.14 9.79
C GLY A 20 9.07 -4.92 9.37
N ASP A 21 9.92 -5.12 8.35
CA ASP A 21 10.79 -4.08 7.79
C ASP A 21 10.94 -4.22 6.27
N PHE A 22 11.09 -3.09 5.59
CA PHE A 22 11.35 -3.06 4.15
C PHE A 22 12.05 -1.78 3.72
N ASP A 23 12.72 -1.84 2.58
CA ASP A 23 13.31 -0.68 1.95
C ASP A 23 12.45 -0.17 0.80
N ILE A 24 12.42 1.16 0.62
CA ILE A 24 12.00 1.81 -0.61
C ILE A 24 13.23 2.41 -1.28
N VAL A 25 13.53 1.91 -2.47
CA VAL A 25 14.62 2.41 -3.32
C VAL A 25 14.05 3.41 -4.31
N THR A 26 14.59 4.62 -4.32
CA THR A 26 14.35 5.67 -5.32
C THR A 26 15.64 5.96 -6.09
N ASP A 27 15.59 6.87 -7.07
CA ASP A 27 16.80 7.33 -7.75
C ASP A 27 17.74 8.13 -6.84
N ASP A 28 17.19 8.74 -5.76
CA ASP A 28 17.93 9.58 -4.82
C ASP A 28 18.51 8.80 -3.63
N GLY A 29 18.13 7.52 -3.47
CA GLY A 29 18.67 6.67 -2.42
C GLY A 29 17.71 5.61 -1.91
N ILE A 30 17.95 5.16 -0.69
CA ILE A 30 17.19 4.11 -0.02
C ILE A 30 16.59 4.68 1.26
N VAL A 31 15.29 4.48 1.44
CA VAL A 31 14.59 4.75 2.70
C VAL A 31 14.26 3.41 3.35
N HIS A 32 14.83 3.14 4.52
CA HIS A 32 14.51 1.96 5.31
C HIS A 32 13.34 2.28 6.24
N LEU A 33 12.31 1.42 6.27
CA LEU A 33 11.16 1.55 7.15
C LEU A 33 11.05 0.35 8.09
N THR A 34 10.78 0.63 9.35
CA THR A 34 10.45 -0.33 10.40
C THR A 34 9.03 -0.08 10.93
N GLU A 35 8.52 -0.95 11.81
CA GLU A 35 7.16 -0.83 12.35
C GLU A 35 6.86 0.56 12.91
N GLY A 36 5.77 1.18 12.44
CA GLY A 36 5.36 2.53 12.81
C GLY A 36 5.92 3.65 11.92
N ASP A 37 6.90 3.36 11.06
CA ASP A 37 7.41 4.33 10.10
C ASP A 37 6.45 4.53 8.93
N PHE A 38 6.44 5.74 8.38
CA PHE A 38 5.82 6.03 7.09
C PHE A 38 6.75 6.86 6.21
N VAL A 39 6.50 6.79 4.90
CA VAL A 39 7.15 7.63 3.91
C VAL A 39 6.13 8.13 2.89
N LEU A 40 6.27 9.41 2.52
CA LEU A 40 5.56 10.01 1.39
C LEU A 40 6.46 9.92 0.16
N ILE A 41 5.99 9.23 -0.87
CA ILE A 41 6.63 9.22 -2.18
C ILE A 41 5.93 10.25 -3.05
N ALA A 42 6.65 11.30 -3.41
CA ALA A 42 6.12 12.37 -4.25
C ALA A 42 5.73 11.84 -5.64
N LYS A 43 4.68 12.41 -6.23
CA LYS A 43 4.25 12.11 -7.60
C LYS A 43 5.43 12.18 -8.58
N GLY A 44 5.43 11.25 -9.55
CA GLY A 44 6.50 11.15 -10.54
C GLY A 44 7.79 10.49 -10.02
N THR A 45 7.88 10.15 -8.73
CA THR A 45 9.07 9.48 -8.18
C THR A 45 9.09 8.01 -8.58
N ARG A 46 10.16 7.60 -9.26
CA ARG A 46 10.48 6.18 -9.49
C ARG A 46 10.85 5.54 -8.16
N HIS A 47 10.16 4.46 -7.82
CA HIS A 47 10.43 3.74 -6.59
C HIS A 47 10.16 2.24 -6.72
N ARG A 48 10.76 1.45 -5.82
CA ARG A 48 10.58 0.00 -5.72
C ARG A 48 10.75 -0.46 -4.27
N LEU A 49 9.91 -1.38 -3.84
CA LEU A 49 10.04 -2.02 -2.52
C LEU A 49 11.03 -3.20 -2.57
N ILE A 50 11.88 -3.30 -1.56
CA ILE A 50 12.74 -4.47 -1.31
C ILE A 50 12.34 -5.06 0.04
N LEU A 51 12.02 -6.35 0.01
CA LEU A 51 11.58 -7.10 1.18
C LEU A 51 12.44 -8.36 1.30
N THR A 52 13.01 -8.59 2.48
CA THR A 52 13.77 -9.81 2.80
C THR A 52 12.94 -10.79 3.64
N ILE A 53 11.85 -10.29 4.25
CA ILE A 53 10.91 -11.04 5.08
C ILE A 53 9.45 -10.75 4.66
N LEU A 54 8.50 -11.46 5.28
CA LEU A 54 7.08 -11.13 5.15
C LEU A 54 6.77 -9.87 5.95
N VAL A 55 6.07 -8.92 5.34
CA VAL A 55 5.69 -7.64 5.98
C VAL A 55 4.20 -7.38 5.83
N LYS A 56 3.67 -6.53 6.71
CA LYS A 56 2.35 -5.90 6.54
C LYS A 56 2.56 -4.41 6.34
N CYS A 57 2.05 -3.90 5.22
CA CYS A 57 2.13 -2.48 4.87
C CYS A 57 0.73 -1.96 4.55
N LEU A 58 0.44 -0.73 5.01
CA LEU A 58 -0.69 0.05 4.52
C LEU A 58 -0.21 0.94 3.38
N LEU A 59 -0.94 0.90 2.27
CA LEU A 59 -0.76 1.81 1.16
C LEU A 59 -1.94 2.79 1.12
N ILE A 60 -1.65 4.08 1.04
CA ILE A 60 -2.66 5.12 0.82
C ILE A 60 -2.34 5.78 -0.52
N GLU A 61 -3.24 5.61 -1.47
CA GLU A 61 -3.11 6.13 -2.84
C GLU A 61 -4.45 6.67 -3.36
N MET A 62 -4.40 7.34 -4.51
CA MET A 62 -5.59 7.69 -5.26
C MET A 62 -6.20 6.45 -5.93
N ASP A 63 -7.53 6.37 -5.95
CA ASP A 63 -8.24 5.25 -6.58
C ASP A 63 -7.85 5.07 -8.06
N GLY A 64 -7.74 3.81 -8.48
CA GLY A 64 -7.42 3.43 -9.85
C GLY A 64 -5.95 3.52 -10.27
N ILE A 65 -5.03 3.94 -9.38
CA ILE A 65 -3.60 4.01 -9.73
C ILE A 65 -2.95 2.62 -9.71
N LEU A 66 -3.11 1.80 -8.67
CA LEU A 66 -2.73 0.39 -8.75
C LEU A 66 -3.77 -0.47 -9.46
N ASN A 67 -3.27 -1.38 -10.29
CA ASN A 67 -4.04 -2.36 -11.02
C ASN A 67 -3.22 -3.65 -11.20
N LYS A 68 -3.84 -4.67 -11.80
CA LYS A 68 -3.19 -5.98 -12.03
C LYS A 68 -1.94 -5.92 -12.89
N GLU A 69 -1.78 -4.89 -13.72
CA GLU A 69 -0.69 -4.76 -14.68
C GLU A 69 0.54 -4.07 -14.07
N ASN A 70 0.34 -3.16 -13.10
CA ASN A 70 1.43 -2.45 -12.43
C ASN A 70 1.75 -2.96 -11.02
N MET A 71 0.91 -3.83 -10.43
CA MET A 71 1.22 -4.48 -9.17
C MET A 71 2.10 -5.71 -9.41
N GLY A 72 3.31 -5.73 -8.86
CA GLY A 72 4.25 -6.84 -9.06
C GLY A 72 3.90 -8.14 -8.33
N GLY A 73 2.63 -8.50 -8.14
CA GLY A 73 2.20 -9.69 -7.42
C GLY A 73 0.71 -9.99 -7.53
N THR A 74 0.23 -10.93 -6.72
CA THR A 74 -1.19 -11.31 -6.71
C THR A 74 -2.04 -10.17 -6.16
N TYR A 75 -2.92 -9.62 -7.00
CA TYR A 75 -3.86 -8.56 -6.64
C TYR A 75 -5.26 -9.13 -6.40
N TYR A 76 -5.74 -9.05 -5.16
CA TYR A 76 -7.12 -9.36 -4.80
C TYR A 76 -7.85 -8.05 -4.50
N GLN A 77 -8.67 -7.59 -5.44
CA GLN A 77 -9.56 -6.46 -5.20
C GLN A 77 -10.83 -6.96 -4.52
N THR A 78 -11.02 -6.61 -3.25
CA THR A 78 -12.33 -6.76 -2.62
C THR A 78 -13.12 -5.47 -2.90
N ASN A 79 -14.03 -5.52 -3.88
CA ASN A 79 -15.01 -4.46 -4.11
C ASN A 79 -16.07 -4.47 -3.01
N SER A 80 -15.66 -4.12 -1.80
CA SER A 80 -16.58 -3.85 -0.71
C SER A 80 -16.47 -2.36 -0.43
N SER A 81 -17.51 -1.62 -0.83
CA SER A 81 -17.71 -0.24 -0.38
C SER A 81 -17.52 -0.19 1.14
N LEU A 82 -16.96 0.90 1.67
CA LEU A 82 -16.83 1.12 3.11
C LEU A 82 -18.18 0.86 3.82
N GLU A 83 -19.29 1.24 3.19
CA GLU A 83 -20.66 0.92 3.63
C GLU A 83 -20.93 -0.60 3.79
N SER A 84 -20.45 -1.41 2.85
CA SER A 84 -20.60 -2.87 2.88
C SER A 84 -19.78 -3.50 3.99
N ILE A 85 -18.54 -3.02 4.19
CA ILE A 85 -17.65 -3.49 5.26
C ILE A 85 -18.22 -3.12 6.63
N ILE A 86 -18.70 -1.89 6.80
CA ILE A 86 -19.30 -1.41 8.05
C ILE A 86 -20.57 -2.19 8.37
N LYS A 87 -21.45 -2.45 7.39
CA LYS A 87 -22.65 -3.28 7.60
C LYS A 87 -22.31 -4.71 8.01
N LYS A 88 -21.30 -5.32 7.38
CA LYS A 88 -20.87 -6.69 7.67
C LYS A 88 -20.28 -6.85 9.07
N ASN A 89 -19.61 -5.82 9.59
CA ASN A 89 -18.93 -5.84 10.88
C ASN A 89 -19.68 -5.08 11.98
N ARG A 90 -20.93 -4.65 11.74
CA ARG A 90 -21.77 -4.05 12.77
C ARG A 90 -22.12 -5.15 13.81
N PRO A 91 -21.85 -4.94 15.11
CA PRO A 91 -22.32 -5.85 16.15
C PRO A 91 -23.85 -5.92 16.12
N LEU A 92 -24.41 -7.12 16.24
CA LEU A 92 -25.86 -7.43 16.13
C LEU A 92 -26.74 -6.75 17.21
N GLU A 93 -26.15 -6.00 18.14
CA GLU A 93 -26.81 -5.43 19.32
C GLU A 93 -27.68 -4.18 19.05
N LYS A 94 -27.98 -3.84 17.78
CA LYS A 94 -28.93 -2.77 17.43
C LYS A 94 -30.08 -3.24 16.56
N LEU A 95 -30.52 -4.49 16.75
CA LEU A 95 -31.79 -4.99 16.22
C LEU A 95 -32.66 -5.54 17.37
N ILE A 96 -32.99 -4.66 18.32
CA ILE A 96 -34.12 -4.79 19.23
C ILE A 96 -34.83 -3.44 19.25
#